data_AF-A0A429G678-F1
#
_entry.id   AF-A0A429G678-F1
#
_cell.length_a   1.000
_cell.length_b   1.000
_cell.length_c   1.000
_cell.angle_alpha   90.00
_cell.angle_beta   90.00
_cell.angle_gamma   90.00
#
_symmetry.space_group_name_H-M   'P 1'
#
loop_
_entity.id
_entity.type
_entity.pdbx_description
1 polymer ?
#
loop_
_entity_poly.entity_id
_entity_poly.type
_entity_poly.pdbx_seq_one_letter_code
_entity_poly.pdbx_strand_id
1 'polypeptide(L)'
;MEHPPQAAPDAPPRRHDRSAVAIANASLFNVGYLMLGRRRLAAATGLVTLVLVALLATVFRSAWFEAVVLLWWAALIGHGWILAGRAPASSRGGRRVPALCVTLPVLAAVGLLRFDAAGIEDTVAQARRDGDCAEARDALDAVWFGHRLAAAPATARGDRTADACRRLAAAADGLAAGLTGDIAGLRDGHAALAAVLADAPGHERMVGATLERFLAGLPAADACATAGITDWLRSRKASGDVLDRSEGAVARTAPTALVRCGDRLMSGRSWQTARSRYEQLLALYPGDALAAEARAGARKATRAIELAAVRELLKADDGEEPRYCAAPAKYTGADARGGGVNRALFVGDDEHASALPKKWRTTDPADAVLVVCLGEQRFGPVQQSCPYTYGGGKIVTVRFHKIEIPVKVYELRTGEAVADTEVRIGGGSCPAVIPYTTFGTDTGPPTKEYVDPSRGDVRAAFEALVTGD
;
A
#
# COMPACT_ATOMS: atom_id res chain seq x y z
N MET A 1 68.42 50.66 86.96
CA MET A 1 68.60 50.53 85.50
C MET A 1 69.76 49.58 85.31
N GLU A 2 69.68 48.45 84.63
CA GLU A 2 68.70 47.89 83.71
C GLU A 2 68.74 46.36 83.86
N HIS A 3 67.60 45.70 83.69
CA HIS A 3 67.53 44.27 83.41
C HIS A 3 66.82 44.11 82.07
N PRO A 4 67.52 43.60 81.05
CA PRO A 4 66.86 42.77 80.05
C PRO A 4 67.78 41.62 79.56
N PRO A 5 67.26 40.68 78.77
CA PRO A 5 65.99 39.95 78.90
C PRO A 5 66.21 38.42 78.81
N GLN A 6 65.31 37.63 79.41
CA GLN A 6 65.28 36.17 79.28
C GLN A 6 64.87 35.72 77.86
N ALA A 7 65.60 34.74 77.33
CA ALA A 7 65.28 34.05 76.08
C ALA A 7 64.06 33.11 76.26
N ALA A 8 63.15 33.14 75.28
CA ALA A 8 61.99 32.26 75.20
C ALA A 8 62.36 30.86 74.67
N PRO A 9 61.67 29.77 75.10
CA PRO A 9 61.96 28.42 74.65
C PRO A 9 61.35 28.09 73.27
N ASP A 10 62.09 27.30 72.48
CA ASP A 10 61.70 26.78 71.16
C ASP A 10 60.39 25.96 71.21
N ALA A 11 59.46 26.27 70.31
CA ALA A 11 58.20 25.56 70.17
C ALA A 11 58.39 24.19 69.47
N PRO A 12 57.65 23.13 69.88
CA PRO A 12 57.78 21.81 69.27
C PRO A 12 57.28 21.79 67.80
N PRO A 13 57.85 20.92 66.94
CA PRO A 13 57.46 20.83 65.53
C PRO A 13 55.99 20.42 65.39
N ARG A 14 55.18 21.26 64.75
CA ARG A 14 53.76 20.98 64.47
C ARG A 14 53.64 19.84 63.46
N ARG A 15 52.82 18.82 63.72
CA ARG A 15 52.53 17.73 62.77
C ARG A 15 51.49 18.17 61.72
N HIS A 16 51.52 17.55 60.53
CA HIS A 16 50.45 17.72 59.55
C HIS A 16 49.10 17.22 60.08
N ASP A 17 48.04 17.94 59.74
CA ASP A 17 46.69 17.63 60.20
C ASP A 17 46.10 16.44 59.43
N ARG A 18 45.95 15.30 60.13
CA ARG A 18 45.52 14.03 59.54
C ARG A 18 44.12 14.12 58.93
N SER A 19 43.21 14.86 59.57
CA SER A 19 41.85 15.03 59.07
C SER A 19 41.82 15.86 57.80
N ALA A 20 42.63 16.91 57.69
CA ALA A 20 42.73 17.72 56.49
C ALA A 20 43.25 16.91 55.28
N VAL A 21 44.26 16.04 55.47
CA VAL A 21 44.80 15.19 54.39
C VAL A 21 43.81 14.12 53.97
N ALA A 22 43.11 13.50 54.93
CA ALA A 22 42.09 12.48 54.64
C ALA A 22 40.89 13.08 53.89
N ILE A 23 40.40 14.25 54.31
CA ILE A 23 39.32 14.99 53.62
C ILE A 23 39.78 15.41 52.22
N ALA A 24 41.02 15.88 52.07
CA ALA A 24 41.57 16.24 50.77
C ALA A 24 41.68 15.04 49.81
N ASN A 25 42.00 13.84 50.29
CA ASN A 25 41.96 12.61 49.48
C ASN A 25 40.53 12.09 49.23
N ALA A 26 39.58 12.39 50.12
CA ALA A 26 38.17 12.09 49.90
C ALA A 26 37.59 12.80 48.66
N SER A 27 38.23 13.89 48.21
CA SER A 27 37.86 14.57 46.96
C SER A 27 38.15 13.79 45.67
N LEU A 28 38.82 12.63 45.74
CA LEU A 28 39.30 11.83 44.59
C LEU A 28 40.34 12.52 43.68
N PHE A 29 40.55 13.84 43.82
CA PHE A 29 41.58 14.61 43.12
C PHE A 29 42.99 14.46 43.71
N ASN A 30 43.19 13.54 44.65
CA ASN A 30 44.50 13.23 45.27
C ASN A 30 45.20 14.43 45.92
N VAL A 31 44.42 15.44 46.31
CA VAL A 31 44.91 16.71 46.86
C VAL A 31 45.66 16.49 48.18
N GLY A 32 45.27 15.49 48.98
CA GLY A 32 45.97 15.15 50.22
C GLY A 32 47.40 14.65 49.98
N TYR A 33 47.64 13.90 48.90
CA TYR A 33 49.01 13.50 48.53
C TYR A 33 49.85 14.67 48.02
N LEU A 34 49.25 15.63 47.33
CA LEU A 34 49.92 16.88 46.93
C LEU A 34 50.25 17.75 48.16
N MET A 35 49.37 17.80 49.16
CA MET A 35 49.61 18.48 50.44
C MET A 35 50.78 17.85 51.20
N LEU A 36 50.99 16.53 51.07
CA LEU A 36 52.15 15.82 51.60
C LEU A 36 53.40 15.92 50.73
N GLY A 37 53.37 16.68 49.62
CA GLY A 37 54.48 16.84 48.67
C GLY A 37 54.74 15.62 47.77
N ARG A 38 53.89 14.58 47.81
CA ARG A 38 54.09 13.29 47.13
C ARG A 38 53.46 13.28 45.73
N ARG A 39 54.02 14.07 44.82
CA ARG A 39 53.50 14.27 43.45
C ARG A 39 53.38 12.99 42.63
N ARG A 40 54.38 12.08 42.71
CA ARG A 40 54.34 10.79 42.00
C ARG A 40 53.20 9.89 42.46
N LEU A 41 52.93 9.87 43.77
CA LEU A 41 51.85 9.09 44.34
C LEU A 41 50.49 9.66 43.93
N ALA A 42 50.34 10.99 43.98
CA ALA A 42 49.14 11.68 43.52
C ALA A 42 48.82 11.41 42.04
N ALA A 43 49.84 11.37 41.17
CA ALA A 43 49.67 11.04 39.76
C ALA A 43 49.27 9.57 39.55
N ALA A 44 49.91 8.63 40.26
CA ALA A 44 49.61 7.21 40.15
C ALA A 44 48.19 6.88 40.65
N THR A 45 47.81 7.36 41.83
CA THR A 45 46.46 7.14 42.36
C THR A 45 45.40 7.90 41.57
N GLY A 46 45.75 9.07 40.99
CA GLY A 46 44.90 9.81 40.06
C GLY A 46 44.62 9.03 38.78
N LEU A 47 45.63 8.40 38.20
CA LEU A 47 45.47 7.55 37.03
C LEU A 47 44.59 6.33 37.34
N VAL A 48 44.80 5.66 38.47
CA VAL A 48 43.97 4.52 38.88
C VAL A 48 42.51 4.94 39.12
N THR A 49 42.28 6.07 39.80
CA THR A 49 40.93 6.62 39.98
C THR A 49 40.28 6.95 38.63
N LEU A 50 41.01 7.60 37.71
CA LEU A 50 40.51 7.91 36.37
C LEU A 50 40.10 6.62 35.61
N VAL A 51 40.96 5.60 35.63
CA VAL A 51 40.69 4.30 34.99
C VAL A 51 39.49 3.62 35.62
N LEU A 52 39.37 3.60 36.95
CA LEU A 52 38.23 2.98 37.63
C LEU A 52 36.90 3.70 37.33
N VAL A 53 36.91 5.04 37.31
CA VAL A 53 35.72 5.83 36.93
C VAL A 53 35.38 5.61 35.46
N ALA A 54 36.37 5.57 34.57
CA ALA A 54 36.15 5.26 33.15
C ALA A 54 35.58 3.86 32.96
N LEU A 55 36.11 2.85 33.63
CA LEU A 55 35.63 1.47 33.56
C LEU A 55 34.22 1.31 34.15
N LEU A 56 33.88 2.04 35.20
CA LEU A 56 32.52 2.06 35.78
C LEU A 56 31.53 2.69 34.78
N ALA A 57 31.92 3.76 34.09
CA ALA A 57 31.09 4.42 33.10
C ALA A 57 30.91 3.61 31.80
N THR A 58 31.91 2.81 31.42
CA THR A 58 31.99 2.18 30.09
C THR A 58 31.80 0.66 30.06
N VAL A 59 32.47 -0.10 30.95
CA VAL A 59 32.60 -1.57 30.81
C VAL A 59 31.86 -2.34 31.90
N PHE A 60 32.02 -1.99 33.19
CA PHE A 60 31.55 -2.79 34.31
C PHE A 60 30.47 -2.06 35.13
N ARG A 61 29.24 -2.02 34.59
CA ARG A 61 28.06 -1.34 35.19
C ARG A 61 27.30 -2.26 36.16
N SER A 62 27.93 -2.63 37.27
CA SER A 62 27.36 -3.60 38.22
C SER A 62 27.64 -3.23 39.67
N ALA A 63 26.74 -3.61 40.58
CA ALA A 63 26.79 -3.25 42.00
C ALA A 63 28.09 -3.68 42.70
N TRP A 64 28.72 -4.77 42.27
CA TRP A 64 30.00 -5.20 42.83
C TRP A 64 31.15 -4.24 42.44
N PHE A 65 31.14 -3.68 41.22
CA PHE A 65 32.16 -2.74 40.78
C PHE A 65 31.99 -1.37 41.45
N GLU A 66 30.75 -0.97 41.73
CA GLU A 66 30.46 0.18 42.60
C GLU A 66 31.08 -0.01 44.00
N ALA A 67 30.96 -1.20 44.59
CA ALA A 67 31.61 -1.52 45.87
C ALA A 67 33.14 -1.45 45.78
N VAL A 68 33.74 -1.89 44.67
CA VAL A 68 35.20 -1.77 44.44
C VAL A 68 35.65 -0.31 44.40
N VAL A 69 34.90 0.57 43.72
CA VAL A 69 35.21 2.00 43.66
C VAL A 69 35.07 2.66 45.04
N LEU A 70 34.06 2.27 45.82
CA LEU A 70 33.88 2.75 47.19
C LEU A 70 34.99 2.28 48.13
N LEU A 71 35.43 1.02 48.01
CA LEU A 71 36.56 0.48 48.78
C LEU A 71 37.86 1.17 48.40
N TRP A 72 38.10 1.42 47.10
CA TRP A 72 39.24 2.20 46.62
C TRP A 72 39.24 3.62 47.21
N TRP A 73 38.07 4.27 47.20
CA TRP A 73 37.89 5.60 47.80
C TRP A 73 38.19 5.60 49.31
N ALA A 74 37.64 4.66 50.06
CA ALA A 74 37.92 4.50 51.49
C ALA A 74 39.41 4.23 51.75
N ALA A 75 40.07 3.43 50.88
CA ALA A 75 41.50 3.16 50.96
C ALA A 75 42.34 4.43 50.74
N LEU A 76 41.98 5.33 49.81
CA LEU A 76 42.68 6.60 49.59
C LEU A 76 42.59 7.54 50.81
N ILE A 77 41.43 7.55 51.49
CA ILE A 77 41.20 8.31 52.71
C ILE A 77 42.06 7.75 53.86
N GLY A 78 41.96 6.43 54.10
CA GLY A 78 42.70 5.76 55.16
C GLY A 78 44.22 5.85 54.96
N HIS A 79 44.69 5.66 53.73
CA HIS A 79 46.11 5.75 53.40
C HIS A 79 46.65 7.18 53.54
N GLY A 80 45.87 8.19 53.13
CA GLY A 80 46.20 9.61 53.37
C GLY A 80 46.33 9.95 54.85
N TRP A 81 45.39 9.46 55.67
CA TRP A 81 45.40 9.62 57.13
C TRP A 81 46.66 9.04 57.79
N ILE A 82 47.03 7.81 57.40
CA ILE A 82 48.20 7.11 57.92
C ILE A 82 49.49 7.84 57.54
N LEU A 83 49.62 8.27 56.28
CA LEU A 83 50.81 8.97 55.79
C LEU A 83 51.00 10.36 56.44
N ALA A 84 49.92 11.09 56.67
CA ALA A 84 49.96 12.36 57.40
C ALA A 84 50.48 12.18 58.84
N GLY A 85 50.31 10.99 59.42
CA GLY A 85 50.81 10.67 60.76
C GLY A 85 52.32 10.42 60.88
N ARG A 86 53.03 10.23 59.77
CA ARG A 86 54.45 9.82 59.73
C ARG A 86 55.41 10.86 59.13
N ALA A 87 54.93 12.01 58.66
CA ALA A 87 55.76 13.03 58.00
C ALA A 87 56.08 14.23 58.91
N PRO A 88 57.35 14.70 58.98
CA PRO A 88 57.69 15.98 59.62
C PRO A 88 57.19 17.16 58.76
N ALA A 89 56.64 18.19 59.39
CA ALA A 89 55.89 19.23 58.67
C ALA A 89 56.78 20.24 57.94
N SER A 90 56.31 20.67 56.77
CA SER A 90 56.71 21.94 56.16
C SER A 90 55.77 23.07 56.59
N SER A 91 56.34 24.25 56.82
CA SER A 91 55.65 25.48 57.25
C SER A 91 54.77 26.06 56.12
N ARG A 92 53.60 25.48 55.89
CA ARG A 92 52.49 26.18 55.22
C ARG A 92 51.24 26.07 56.09
N GLY A 93 50.98 27.16 56.82
CA GLY A 93 49.81 27.31 57.66
C GLY A 93 48.51 27.38 56.86
N GLY A 94 47.48 26.72 57.40
CA GLY A 94 46.09 27.13 57.29
C GLY A 94 45.39 26.98 55.94
N ARG A 95 44.99 25.76 55.56
CA ARG A 95 43.93 25.56 54.54
C ARG A 95 43.07 24.31 54.86
N ARG A 96 42.28 24.37 55.95
CA ARG A 96 41.15 23.43 56.23
C ARG A 96 39.89 23.77 55.42
N VAL A 97 39.69 25.03 55.08
CA VAL A 97 38.51 25.56 54.35
C VAL A 97 38.41 25.12 52.87
N PRO A 98 39.48 25.12 52.05
CA PRO A 98 39.31 24.87 50.62
C PRO A 98 38.98 23.42 50.25
N ALA A 99 39.27 22.43 51.10
CA ALA A 99 38.95 21.03 50.81
C ALA A 99 37.44 20.70 51.01
N LEU A 100 36.82 21.27 52.05
CA LEU A 100 35.37 21.19 52.31
C LEU A 100 34.56 22.01 51.31
N CYS A 101 35.08 23.19 50.90
CA CYS A 101 34.46 24.02 49.86
C CYS A 101 34.44 23.38 48.46
N VAL A 102 35.21 22.32 48.20
CA VAL A 102 35.24 21.64 46.89
C VAL A 102 34.43 20.34 46.90
N THR A 103 34.44 19.59 48.00
CA THR A 103 33.79 18.28 48.09
C THR A 103 32.27 18.37 48.25
N LEU A 104 31.76 19.27 49.10
CA LEU A 104 30.32 19.43 49.32
C LEU A 104 29.59 19.91 48.05
N PRO A 105 30.08 20.91 47.29
CA PRO A 105 29.43 21.31 46.05
C PRO A 105 29.42 20.22 44.97
N VAL A 106 30.48 19.39 44.89
CA VAL A 106 30.53 18.28 43.90
C VAL A 106 29.51 17.20 44.25
N LEU A 107 29.42 16.78 45.51
CA LEU A 107 28.41 15.80 45.94
C LEU A 107 26.98 16.35 45.82
N ALA A 108 26.78 17.63 46.16
CA ALA A 108 25.49 18.30 45.96
C ALA A 108 25.11 18.38 44.48
N ALA A 109 26.05 18.72 43.60
CA ALA A 109 25.82 18.74 42.15
C ALA A 109 25.48 17.34 41.61
N VAL A 110 26.21 16.30 42.03
CA VAL A 110 25.89 14.90 41.63
C VAL A 110 24.53 14.46 42.17
N GLY A 111 24.19 14.82 43.40
CA GLY A 111 22.88 14.54 44.00
C GLY A 111 21.74 15.22 43.26
N LEU A 112 21.88 16.51 42.94
CA LEU A 112 20.91 17.27 42.14
C LEU A 112 20.74 16.67 40.73
N LEU A 113 21.84 16.32 40.07
CA LEU A 113 21.80 15.69 38.74
C LEU A 113 21.12 14.31 38.77
N ARG A 114 21.26 13.54 39.86
CA ARG A 114 20.54 12.27 40.03
C ARG A 114 19.06 12.46 40.29
N PHE A 115 18.70 13.47 41.08
CA PHE A 115 17.31 13.81 41.34
C PHE A 115 16.61 14.29 40.07
N ASP A 116 17.24 15.17 39.30
CA ASP A 116 16.73 15.66 38.03
C ASP A 116 16.59 14.52 37.01
N ALA A 117 17.59 13.63 36.91
CA ALA A 117 17.52 12.45 36.06
C ALA A 117 16.39 11.48 36.45
N ALA A 118 16.08 11.34 37.74
CA ALA A 118 14.94 10.54 38.19
C ALA A 118 13.60 11.19 37.80
N GLY A 119 13.49 12.51 37.90
CA GLY A 119 12.31 13.24 37.42
C GLY A 119 12.08 13.06 35.91
N ILE A 120 13.14 13.15 35.10
CA ILE A 120 13.07 12.87 33.65
C ILE A 120 12.63 11.42 33.40
N GLU A 121 13.17 10.47 34.16
CA GLU A 121 12.78 9.06 34.02
C GLU A 121 11.31 8.82 34.33
N ASP A 122 10.76 9.49 35.35
CA ASP A 122 9.34 9.41 35.71
C ASP A 122 8.45 9.97 34.61
N THR A 123 8.82 11.12 34.03
CA THR A 123 8.11 11.70 32.88
C THR A 123 8.15 10.75 31.68
N VAL A 124 9.32 10.17 31.36
CA VAL A 124 9.46 9.18 30.27
C VAL A 124 8.67 7.90 30.55
N ALA A 125 8.58 7.46 31.81
CA ALA A 125 7.76 6.33 32.20
C ALA A 125 6.26 6.64 32.07
N GLN A 126 5.84 7.86 32.41
CA GLN A 126 4.47 8.33 32.23
C GLN A 126 4.11 8.40 30.74
N ALA A 127 4.95 9.05 29.94
CA ALA A 127 4.78 9.13 28.49
C ALA A 127 4.71 7.74 27.83
N ARG A 128 5.49 6.75 28.31
CA ARG A 128 5.37 5.34 27.87
C ARG A 128 4.03 4.70 28.22
N ARG A 129 3.48 4.98 29.40
CA ARG A 129 2.14 4.51 29.79
C ARG A 129 1.05 5.13 28.93
N ASP A 130 1.21 6.41 28.62
CA ASP A 130 0.24 7.20 27.84
C ASP A 130 0.39 6.99 26.33
N GLY A 131 1.51 6.41 25.88
CA GLY A 131 1.80 6.19 24.46
C GLY A 131 2.32 7.42 23.73
N ASP A 132 2.80 8.44 24.47
CA ASP A 132 3.20 9.73 23.93
C ASP A 132 4.71 9.78 23.64
N CYS A 133 5.07 9.55 22.37
CA CYS A 133 6.46 9.67 21.93
C CYS A 133 6.96 11.11 21.81
N ALA A 134 6.08 12.12 21.71
CA ALA A 134 6.52 13.51 21.68
C ALA A 134 6.96 13.93 23.08
N GLU A 135 6.11 13.69 24.09
CA GLU A 135 6.43 13.99 25.49
C GLU A 135 7.68 13.23 25.97
N ALA A 136 7.81 11.94 25.62
CA ALA A 136 8.99 11.16 25.96
C ALA A 136 10.27 11.76 25.34
N ARG A 137 10.22 12.26 24.10
CA ARG A 137 11.38 12.86 23.43
C ARG A 137 11.72 14.22 23.99
N ASP A 138 10.72 15.06 24.24
CA ASP A 138 10.91 16.38 24.84
C ASP A 138 11.55 16.27 26.24
N ALA A 139 11.13 15.28 27.04
CA ALA A 139 11.76 15.00 28.33
C ALA A 139 13.22 14.51 28.19
N LEU A 140 13.51 13.72 27.15
CA LEU A 140 14.87 13.20 26.91
C LEU A 140 15.83 14.24 26.31
N ASP A 141 15.32 15.27 25.64
CA ASP A 141 16.15 16.37 25.13
C ASP A 141 16.76 17.23 26.26
N ALA A 142 16.21 17.16 27.49
CA ALA A 142 16.81 17.74 28.69
C ALA A 142 18.03 16.94 29.21
N VAL A 143 18.29 15.73 28.69
CA VAL A 143 19.42 14.89 29.12
C VAL A 143 20.73 15.35 28.46
N TRP A 144 21.58 16.01 29.25
CA TRP A 144 22.92 16.43 28.84
C TRP A 144 24.03 15.55 29.46
N PHE A 145 25.29 15.88 29.17
CA PHE A 145 26.46 15.11 29.63
C PHE A 145 26.51 14.90 31.14
N GLY A 146 26.07 15.89 31.94
CA GLY A 146 26.02 15.79 33.40
C GLY A 146 25.12 14.65 33.89
N HIS A 147 23.95 14.48 33.28
CA HIS A 147 23.02 13.38 33.60
C HIS A 147 23.60 12.02 33.23
N ARG A 148 24.30 11.91 32.09
CA ARG A 148 24.92 10.65 31.66
C ARG A 148 26.04 10.18 32.59
N LEU A 149 26.78 11.10 33.19
CA LEU A 149 27.80 10.78 34.19
C LEU A 149 27.18 10.45 35.56
N ALA A 150 26.18 11.21 36.00
CA ALA A 150 25.60 11.05 37.33
C ALA A 150 24.62 9.87 37.42
N ALA A 151 23.90 9.55 36.33
CA ALA A 151 22.77 8.62 36.31
C ALA A 151 22.77 7.69 35.07
N ALA A 152 23.93 7.11 34.73
CA ALA A 152 24.14 6.31 33.52
C ALA A 152 23.07 5.22 33.23
N PRO A 153 22.57 4.43 34.20
CA PRO A 153 21.55 3.41 33.93
C PRO A 153 20.17 3.98 33.57
N ALA A 154 19.80 5.13 34.13
CA ALA A 154 18.55 5.83 33.82
C ALA A 154 18.62 6.42 32.40
N THR A 155 19.73 7.09 32.08
CA THR A 155 19.92 7.67 30.74
C THR A 155 19.97 6.59 29.64
N ALA A 156 20.58 5.44 29.90
CA ALA A 156 20.61 4.33 28.94
C ALA A 156 19.22 3.69 28.68
N ARG A 157 18.29 3.76 29.65
CA ARG A 157 16.89 3.37 29.44
C ARG A 157 16.12 4.43 28.64
N GLY A 158 16.41 5.70 28.91
CA GLY A 158 15.93 6.84 28.11
C GLY A 158 16.35 6.71 26.64
N ASP A 159 17.61 6.44 26.36
CA ASP A 159 18.15 6.30 25.00
C ASP A 159 17.42 5.21 24.20
N ARG A 160 17.07 4.08 24.84
CA ARG A 160 16.26 3.01 24.22
C ARG A 160 14.85 3.48 23.88
N THR A 161 14.23 4.28 24.75
CA THR A 161 12.91 4.87 24.49
C THR A 161 12.98 5.89 23.35
N ALA A 162 14.03 6.70 23.30
CA ALA A 162 14.28 7.65 22.23
C ALA A 162 14.44 6.93 20.87
N ASP A 163 15.20 5.83 20.83
CA ASP A 163 15.36 5.00 19.64
C ASP A 163 14.05 4.37 19.18
N ALA A 164 13.28 3.78 20.11
CA ALA A 164 11.96 3.24 19.83
C ALA A 164 11.03 4.32 19.24
N CYS A 165 10.99 5.52 19.84
CA CYS A 165 10.16 6.61 19.34
C CYS A 165 10.61 7.15 17.97
N ARG A 166 11.91 7.16 17.65
CA ARG A 166 12.40 7.49 16.29
C ARG A 166 11.95 6.44 15.27
N ARG A 167 12.05 5.16 15.62
CA ARG A 167 11.57 4.06 14.76
C ARG A 167 10.05 4.11 14.55
N LEU A 168 9.29 4.45 15.60
CA LEU A 168 7.83 4.62 15.50
C LEU A 168 7.43 5.83 14.65
N ALA A 169 8.20 6.92 14.67
CA ALA A 169 7.97 8.06 13.78
C ALA A 169 8.18 7.66 12.30
N ALA A 170 9.29 6.98 11.99
CA ALA A 170 9.52 6.47 10.63
C ALA A 170 8.45 5.45 10.20
N ALA A 171 8.00 4.59 11.13
CA ALA A 171 6.89 3.68 10.88
C ALA A 171 5.59 4.44 10.56
N ALA A 172 5.30 5.51 11.31
CA ALA A 172 4.13 6.36 11.09
C ALA A 172 4.15 7.02 9.70
N ASP A 173 5.31 7.44 9.21
CA ASP A 173 5.46 8.00 7.86
C ASP A 173 5.12 6.96 6.78
N GLY A 174 5.59 5.72 6.93
CA GLY A 174 5.24 4.61 6.03
C GLY A 174 3.75 4.28 6.06
N LEU A 175 3.14 4.25 7.25
CA LEU A 175 1.69 4.07 7.41
C LEU A 175 0.89 5.21 6.75
N ALA A 176 1.34 6.45 6.92
CA ALA A 176 0.71 7.63 6.31
C ALA A 176 0.83 7.60 4.78
N ALA A 177 1.97 7.17 4.22
CA ALA A 177 2.11 6.93 2.79
C ALA A 177 1.08 5.91 2.28
N GLY A 178 0.79 4.89 3.09
CA GLY A 178 -0.30 3.94 2.86
C GLY A 178 -1.66 4.59 2.61
N LEU A 179 -2.01 5.63 3.36
CA LEU A 179 -3.27 6.39 3.18
C LEU A 179 -3.35 7.11 1.83
N THR A 180 -2.23 7.27 1.12
CA THR A 180 -2.18 7.84 -0.23
C THR A 180 -2.13 6.79 -1.34
N GLY A 181 -2.15 5.50 -0.98
CA GLY A 181 -2.14 4.36 -1.91
C GLY A 181 -0.81 3.60 -1.98
N ASP A 182 0.22 3.99 -1.22
CA ASP A 182 1.48 3.26 -1.16
C ASP A 182 1.39 2.04 -0.21
N ILE A 183 0.95 0.90 -0.75
CA ILE A 183 0.83 -0.36 -0.01
C ILE A 183 2.21 -0.91 0.40
N ALA A 184 3.29 -0.56 -0.29
CA ALA A 184 4.64 -0.98 0.12
C ALA A 184 5.06 -0.21 1.38
N GLY A 185 4.90 1.12 1.39
CA GLY A 185 5.12 1.96 2.57
C GLY A 185 4.27 1.53 3.77
N LEU A 186 3.00 1.18 3.54
CA LEU A 186 2.11 0.62 4.58
C LEU A 186 2.69 -0.66 5.21
N ARG A 187 3.15 -1.59 4.36
CA ARG A 187 3.75 -2.85 4.79
C ARG A 187 5.01 -2.63 5.60
N ASP A 188 5.89 -1.76 5.12
CA ASP A 188 7.16 -1.45 5.77
C ASP A 188 6.94 -0.75 7.12
N GLY A 189 6.00 0.21 7.17
CA GLY A 189 5.61 0.88 8.40
C GLY A 189 5.06 -0.09 9.44
N HIS A 190 4.18 -1.00 9.05
CA HIS A 190 3.65 -2.01 9.96
C HIS A 190 4.70 -3.06 10.38
N ALA A 191 5.62 -3.45 9.49
CA ALA A 191 6.75 -4.31 9.84
C ALA A 191 7.66 -3.63 10.86
N ALA A 192 7.88 -2.32 10.72
CA ALA A 192 8.63 -1.53 11.69
C ALA A 192 7.93 -1.47 13.07
N LEU A 193 6.59 -1.37 13.12
CA LEU A 193 5.84 -1.49 14.37
C LEU A 193 6.08 -2.85 15.05
N ALA A 194 6.00 -3.94 14.29
CA ALA A 194 6.24 -5.29 14.81
C ALA A 194 7.69 -5.46 15.31
N ALA A 195 8.66 -4.87 14.61
CA ALA A 195 10.06 -4.89 15.04
C ALA A 195 10.27 -4.13 16.36
N VAL A 196 9.58 -3.00 16.58
CA VAL A 196 9.65 -2.28 17.87
C VAL A 196 9.05 -3.12 19.00
N LEU A 197 7.95 -3.83 18.77
CA LEU A 197 7.37 -4.75 19.76
C LEU A 197 8.35 -5.88 20.14
N ALA A 198 9.10 -6.40 19.18
CA ALA A 198 10.07 -7.45 19.42
C ALA A 198 11.33 -6.96 20.16
N ASP A 199 11.85 -5.79 19.78
CA ASP A 199 13.15 -5.30 20.26
C ASP A 199 13.05 -4.48 21.57
N ALA A 200 11.89 -3.87 21.85
CA ALA A 200 11.72 -2.87 22.89
C ALA A 200 10.54 -3.21 23.83
N PRO A 201 10.68 -4.22 24.72
CA PRO A 201 9.63 -4.56 25.67
C PRO A 201 9.23 -3.37 26.55
N GLY A 202 7.93 -3.21 26.79
CA GLY A 202 7.37 -2.08 27.54
C GLY A 202 6.99 -0.85 26.69
N HIS A 203 7.02 -0.95 25.36
CA HIS A 203 6.61 0.11 24.42
C HIS A 203 5.32 -0.22 23.64
N GLU A 204 4.56 -1.23 24.08
CA GLU A 204 3.37 -1.75 23.40
C GLU A 204 2.28 -0.68 23.27
N ARG A 205 2.14 0.18 24.29
CA ARG A 205 1.21 1.32 24.29
C ARG A 205 1.57 2.36 23.24
N MET A 206 2.86 2.68 23.08
CA MET A 206 3.33 3.62 22.07
C MET A 206 3.14 3.09 20.65
N VAL A 207 3.45 1.79 20.42
CA VAL A 207 3.14 1.12 19.15
C VAL A 207 1.65 1.18 18.87
N GLY A 208 0.84 0.90 19.89
CA GLY A 208 -0.61 0.96 19.84
C GLY A 208 -1.15 2.32 19.44
N ALA A 209 -0.67 3.40 20.06
CA ALA A 209 -1.08 4.77 19.76
C ALA A 209 -0.72 5.17 18.32
N THR A 210 0.47 4.77 17.84
CA THR A 210 0.87 5.01 16.45
C THR A 210 -0.05 4.30 15.46
N LEU A 211 -0.39 3.03 15.72
CA LEU A 211 -1.33 2.28 14.89
C LEU A 211 -2.73 2.91 14.93
N GLU A 212 -3.24 3.26 16.12
CA GLU A 212 -4.57 3.88 16.27
C GLU A 212 -4.68 5.19 15.50
N ARG A 213 -3.64 6.03 15.50
CA ARG A 213 -3.60 7.26 14.72
C ARG A 213 -3.71 6.99 13.22
N PHE A 214 -3.01 5.97 12.72
CA PHE A 214 -3.16 5.53 11.33
C PHE A 214 -4.58 5.03 11.03
N LEU A 215 -5.13 4.18 11.90
CA LEU A 215 -6.48 3.62 11.72
C LEU A 215 -7.57 4.71 11.79
N ALA A 216 -7.37 5.76 12.57
CA ALA A 216 -8.25 6.93 12.62
C ALA A 216 -8.23 7.75 11.32
N GLY A 217 -7.17 7.62 10.51
CA GLY A 217 -7.08 8.20 9.18
C GLY A 217 -7.87 7.44 8.10
N LEU A 218 -8.51 6.31 8.44
CA LEU A 218 -9.37 5.56 7.52
C LEU A 218 -10.83 6.02 7.61
N PRO A 219 -11.57 6.08 6.49
CA PRO A 219 -11.14 5.79 5.12
C PRO A 219 -10.19 6.87 4.56
N ALA A 220 -9.27 6.45 3.69
CA ALA A 220 -8.49 7.38 2.89
C ALA A 220 -9.39 8.13 1.88
N ALA A 221 -8.90 9.27 1.37
CA ALA A 221 -9.62 10.06 0.38
C ALA A 221 -9.95 9.26 -0.90
N ASP A 222 -9.03 8.38 -1.31
CA ASP A 222 -9.23 7.47 -2.42
C ASP A 222 -9.86 6.15 -1.94
N ALA A 223 -11.03 5.81 -2.48
CA ALA A 223 -11.75 4.59 -2.11
C ALA A 223 -11.00 3.31 -2.53
N CYS A 224 -10.25 3.35 -3.65
CA CYS A 224 -9.46 2.21 -4.09
C CYS A 224 -8.18 2.03 -3.27
N ALA A 225 -7.54 3.13 -2.84
CA ALA A 225 -6.46 3.08 -1.85
C ALA A 225 -6.99 2.47 -0.55
N THR A 226 -8.14 2.93 -0.06
CA THR A 226 -8.78 2.35 1.14
C THR A 226 -9.06 0.85 0.97
N ALA A 227 -9.62 0.43 -0.16
CA ALA A 227 -9.84 -0.99 -0.45
C ALA A 227 -8.51 -1.78 -0.39
N GLY A 228 -7.45 -1.28 -1.04
CA GLY A 228 -6.11 -1.88 -1.00
C GLY A 228 -5.51 -1.97 0.41
N ILE A 229 -5.64 -0.92 1.22
CA ILE A 229 -5.21 -0.92 2.62
C ILE A 229 -5.95 -2.01 3.41
N THR A 230 -7.28 -2.07 3.28
CA THR A 230 -8.09 -3.05 4.02
C THR A 230 -7.84 -4.48 3.56
N ASP A 231 -7.50 -4.70 2.28
CA ASP A 231 -7.11 -6.00 1.76
C ASP A 231 -5.79 -6.48 2.35
N TRP A 232 -4.79 -5.59 2.32
CA TRP A 232 -3.49 -5.89 2.90
C TRP A 232 -3.60 -6.19 4.40
N LEU A 233 -4.27 -5.32 5.17
CA LEU A 233 -4.47 -5.51 6.61
C LEU A 233 -5.16 -6.84 6.94
N ARG A 234 -6.16 -7.23 6.14
CA ARG A 234 -6.89 -8.50 6.32
C ARG A 234 -6.04 -9.73 5.98
N SER A 235 -5.18 -9.63 4.97
CA SER A 235 -4.32 -10.75 4.54
C SER A 235 -3.19 -11.06 5.53
N ARG A 236 -2.94 -10.15 6.48
CA ARG A 236 -1.90 -10.32 7.49
C ARG A 236 -2.25 -11.48 8.44
N LYS A 237 -1.24 -12.25 8.83
CA LYS A 237 -1.36 -13.23 9.90
C LYS A 237 -1.52 -12.51 11.24
N ALA A 238 -2.52 -12.89 12.03
CA ALA A 238 -2.71 -12.39 13.39
C ALA A 238 -1.44 -12.62 14.23
N SER A 239 -1.00 -11.59 14.94
CA SER A 239 0.23 -11.59 15.74
C SER A 239 -0.03 -11.87 17.22
N GLY A 240 -1.29 -11.80 17.67
CA GLY A 240 -1.68 -11.94 19.08
C GLY A 240 -1.33 -10.71 19.92
N ASP A 241 -1.10 -9.56 19.29
CA ASP A 241 -0.64 -8.33 19.94
C ASP A 241 -1.49 -7.11 19.54
N VAL A 242 -1.03 -5.92 19.91
CA VAL A 242 -1.73 -4.65 19.68
C VAL A 242 -2.02 -4.36 18.19
N LEU A 243 -1.33 -5.03 17.25
CA LEU A 243 -1.50 -4.84 15.80
C LEU A 243 -2.80 -5.46 15.26
N ASP A 244 -3.35 -6.45 15.96
CA ASP A 244 -4.60 -7.13 15.56
C ASP A 244 -5.84 -6.23 15.74
N ARG A 245 -5.71 -5.09 16.42
CA ARG A 245 -6.78 -4.07 16.50
C ARG A 245 -7.16 -3.47 15.14
N SER A 246 -6.31 -3.64 14.13
CA SER A 246 -6.62 -3.29 12.74
C SER A 246 -7.86 -4.02 12.19
N GLU A 247 -8.18 -5.22 12.68
CA GLU A 247 -9.33 -6.00 12.22
C GLU A 247 -10.66 -5.26 12.37
N GLY A 248 -10.86 -4.59 13.51
CA GLY A 248 -12.08 -3.82 13.77
C GLY A 248 -12.23 -2.62 12.83
N ALA A 249 -11.13 -1.97 12.46
CA ALA A 249 -11.13 -0.88 11.47
C ALA A 249 -11.40 -1.41 10.06
N VAL A 250 -10.80 -2.55 9.68
CA VAL A 250 -11.04 -3.21 8.40
C VAL A 250 -12.53 -3.54 8.24
N ALA A 251 -13.14 -4.16 9.25
CA ALA A 251 -14.54 -4.56 9.20
C ALA A 251 -15.50 -3.37 9.00
N ARG A 252 -15.20 -2.21 9.62
CA ARG A 252 -16.02 -1.00 9.47
C ARG A 252 -15.83 -0.28 8.15
N THR A 253 -14.61 -0.29 7.60
CA THR A 253 -14.24 0.58 6.47
C THR A 253 -14.30 -0.14 5.11
N ALA A 254 -14.02 -1.44 5.09
CA ALA A 254 -13.89 -2.19 3.84
C ALA A 254 -15.16 -2.23 2.97
N PRO A 255 -16.39 -2.45 3.50
CA PRO A 255 -17.57 -2.57 2.63
C PRO A 255 -17.80 -1.34 1.75
N THR A 256 -17.84 -0.14 2.36
CA THR A 256 -18.01 1.12 1.62
C THR A 256 -16.87 1.38 0.63
N ALA A 257 -15.62 1.06 1.01
CA ALA A 257 -14.46 1.23 0.14
C ALA A 257 -14.51 0.33 -1.10
N LEU A 258 -14.93 -0.94 -0.93
CA LEU A 258 -15.05 -1.90 -2.02
C LEU A 258 -16.09 -1.48 -3.06
N VAL A 259 -17.29 -1.05 -2.63
CA VAL A 259 -18.33 -0.55 -3.55
C VAL A 259 -17.85 0.69 -4.29
N ARG A 260 -17.41 1.73 -3.57
CA ARG A 260 -16.98 2.99 -4.18
C ARG A 260 -15.78 2.82 -5.11
N CYS A 261 -14.84 1.93 -4.77
CA CYS A 261 -13.76 1.58 -5.68
C CYS A 261 -14.30 0.88 -6.93
N GLY A 262 -15.22 -0.07 -6.78
CA GLY A 262 -15.95 -0.71 -7.87
C GLY A 262 -16.61 0.31 -8.80
N ASP A 263 -17.31 1.31 -8.26
CA ASP A 263 -18.00 2.35 -9.05
C ASP A 263 -17.04 3.23 -9.84
N ARG A 264 -15.93 3.61 -9.21
CA ARG A 264 -14.87 4.37 -9.88
C ARG A 264 -14.25 3.57 -11.01
N LEU A 265 -13.94 2.29 -10.77
CA LEU A 265 -13.40 1.38 -11.79
C LEU A 265 -14.39 1.15 -12.93
N MET A 266 -15.70 1.04 -12.63
CA MET A 266 -16.76 0.98 -13.64
C MET A 266 -16.75 2.21 -14.55
N SER A 267 -16.68 3.41 -13.95
CA SER A 267 -16.60 4.67 -14.69
C SER A 267 -15.32 4.77 -15.54
N GLY A 268 -14.19 4.27 -15.01
CA GLY A 268 -12.92 4.15 -15.72
C GLY A 268 -12.84 2.99 -16.72
N ARG A 269 -13.96 2.32 -17.03
CA ARG A 269 -14.04 1.16 -17.95
C ARG A 269 -13.16 -0.04 -17.58
N SER A 270 -12.67 -0.09 -16.34
CA SER A 270 -11.92 -1.21 -15.79
C SER A 270 -12.88 -2.27 -15.24
N TRP A 271 -13.76 -2.78 -16.11
CA TRP A 271 -14.94 -3.57 -15.71
C TRP A 271 -14.59 -4.88 -15.01
N GLN A 272 -13.52 -5.57 -15.42
CA GLN A 272 -13.07 -6.81 -14.79
C GLN A 272 -12.64 -6.57 -13.34
N THR A 273 -11.84 -5.53 -13.10
CA THR A 273 -11.40 -5.15 -11.77
C THR A 273 -12.58 -4.65 -10.92
N ALA A 274 -13.48 -3.86 -11.53
CA ALA A 274 -14.69 -3.40 -10.85
C ALA A 274 -15.57 -4.57 -10.37
N ARG A 275 -15.83 -5.55 -11.25
CA ARG A 275 -16.56 -6.77 -10.92
C ARG A 275 -15.92 -7.48 -9.73
N SER A 276 -14.60 -7.64 -9.76
CA SER A 276 -13.84 -8.29 -8.69
C SER A 276 -14.02 -7.58 -7.34
N ARG A 277 -14.07 -6.24 -7.31
CA ARG A 277 -14.32 -5.47 -6.07
C ARG A 277 -15.71 -5.69 -5.51
N TYR A 278 -16.74 -5.71 -6.36
CA TYR A 278 -18.09 -6.01 -5.90
C TYR A 278 -18.21 -7.46 -5.39
N GLU A 279 -17.68 -8.42 -6.13
CA GLU A 279 -17.68 -9.84 -5.73
C GLU A 279 -16.93 -10.06 -4.42
N GLN A 280 -15.83 -9.34 -4.20
CA GLN A 280 -15.09 -9.36 -2.95
C GLN A 280 -15.93 -8.91 -1.75
N LEU A 281 -16.74 -7.85 -1.90
CA LEU A 281 -17.69 -7.46 -0.86
C LEU A 281 -18.69 -8.58 -0.58
N LEU A 282 -19.25 -9.18 -1.64
CA LEU A 282 -20.26 -10.24 -1.50
C LEU A 282 -19.70 -11.51 -0.83
N ALA A 283 -18.44 -11.81 -1.07
CA ALA A 283 -17.75 -12.95 -0.46
C ALA A 283 -17.42 -12.69 1.01
N LEU A 284 -16.91 -11.50 1.35
CA LEU A 284 -16.41 -11.19 2.69
C LEU A 284 -17.49 -10.65 3.64
N TYR A 285 -18.50 -9.96 3.10
CA TYR A 285 -19.54 -9.28 3.86
C TYR A 285 -20.95 -9.55 3.25
N PRO A 286 -21.40 -10.81 3.16
CA PRO A 286 -22.63 -11.17 2.45
C PRO A 286 -23.91 -10.56 3.05
N GLY A 287 -23.90 -10.23 4.36
CA GLY A 287 -25.00 -9.62 5.09
C GLY A 287 -24.90 -8.10 5.26
N ASP A 288 -23.91 -7.44 4.64
CA ASP A 288 -23.76 -5.99 4.71
C ASP A 288 -24.90 -5.27 3.94
N ALA A 289 -25.28 -4.09 4.40
CA ALA A 289 -26.33 -3.27 3.77
C ALA A 289 -26.01 -2.94 2.29
N LEU A 290 -24.72 -2.86 1.93
CA LEU A 290 -24.25 -2.60 0.57
C LEU A 290 -24.22 -3.83 -0.34
N ALA A 291 -24.55 -5.03 0.16
CA ALA A 291 -24.51 -6.24 -0.65
C ALA A 291 -25.48 -6.19 -1.85
N ALA A 292 -26.65 -5.54 -1.72
CA ALA A 292 -27.58 -5.37 -2.84
C ALA A 292 -26.97 -4.50 -3.97
N GLU A 293 -26.32 -3.40 -3.58
CA GLU A 293 -25.61 -2.49 -4.48
C GLU A 293 -24.44 -3.19 -5.18
N ALA A 294 -23.61 -3.91 -4.42
CA ALA A 294 -22.51 -4.70 -4.99
C ALA A 294 -23.01 -5.75 -5.99
N ARG A 295 -24.11 -6.46 -5.71
CA ARG A 295 -24.71 -7.41 -6.69
C ARG A 295 -25.15 -6.68 -7.97
N ALA A 296 -25.74 -5.49 -7.85
CA ALA A 296 -26.13 -4.70 -9.02
C ALA A 296 -24.90 -4.22 -9.81
N GLY A 297 -23.87 -3.73 -9.11
CA GLY A 297 -22.58 -3.33 -9.68
C GLY A 297 -21.89 -4.48 -10.43
N ALA A 298 -21.82 -5.67 -9.82
CA ALA A 298 -21.25 -6.87 -10.44
C ALA A 298 -22.00 -7.28 -11.71
N ARG A 299 -23.34 -7.27 -11.69
CA ARG A 299 -24.16 -7.53 -12.89
C ARG A 299 -23.90 -6.51 -13.99
N LYS A 300 -23.81 -5.22 -13.65
CA LYS A 300 -23.52 -4.14 -14.59
C LYS A 300 -22.13 -4.31 -15.22
N ALA A 301 -21.13 -4.65 -14.40
CA ALA A 301 -19.77 -4.94 -14.86
C ALA A 301 -19.74 -6.14 -15.82
N THR A 302 -20.42 -7.23 -15.49
CA THR A 302 -20.53 -8.42 -16.35
C THR A 302 -21.15 -8.07 -17.71
N ARG A 303 -22.25 -7.32 -17.75
CA ARG A 303 -22.88 -6.87 -19.00
C ARG A 303 -21.94 -6.01 -19.85
N ALA A 304 -21.15 -5.13 -19.23
CA ALA A 304 -20.18 -4.31 -19.95
C ALA A 304 -19.05 -5.16 -20.56
N ILE A 305 -18.56 -6.17 -19.84
CA ILE A 305 -17.57 -7.14 -20.32
C ILE A 305 -18.14 -7.94 -21.50
N GLU A 306 -19.37 -8.45 -21.37
CA GLU A 306 -20.06 -9.20 -22.43
C GLU A 306 -20.23 -8.35 -23.70
N LEU A 307 -20.74 -7.12 -23.57
CA LEU A 307 -20.91 -6.22 -24.70
C LEU A 307 -19.59 -5.90 -25.40
N ALA A 308 -18.50 -5.72 -24.64
CA ALA A 308 -17.18 -5.51 -25.20
C ALA A 308 -16.70 -6.74 -25.98
N ALA A 309 -16.87 -7.95 -25.43
CA ALA A 309 -16.52 -9.19 -26.11
C ALA A 309 -17.32 -9.37 -27.42
N VAL A 310 -18.63 -9.11 -27.39
CA VAL A 310 -19.49 -9.13 -28.59
C VAL A 310 -18.98 -8.15 -29.65
N ARG A 311 -18.68 -6.91 -29.26
CA ARG A 311 -18.16 -5.89 -30.18
C ARG A 311 -16.83 -6.31 -30.80
N GLU A 312 -15.93 -6.94 -30.06
CA GLU A 312 -14.69 -7.47 -30.62
C GLU A 312 -14.92 -8.63 -31.59
N LEU A 313 -15.85 -9.55 -31.29
CA LEU A 313 -16.18 -10.69 -32.17
C LEU A 313 -16.89 -10.28 -33.47
N LEU A 314 -17.60 -9.16 -33.44
CA LEU A 314 -18.31 -8.61 -34.60
C LEU A 314 -17.43 -7.76 -35.51
N LYS A 315 -16.19 -7.44 -35.09
CA LYS A 315 -15.20 -6.83 -35.99
C LYS A 315 -14.77 -7.87 -37.03
N ALA A 316 -14.79 -7.46 -38.28
CA ALA A 316 -14.20 -8.18 -39.40
C ALA A 316 -13.56 -7.15 -40.35
N ASP A 317 -12.52 -7.59 -41.06
CA ASP A 317 -11.97 -6.83 -42.18
C ASP A 317 -12.86 -7.01 -43.42
N ASP A 318 -12.73 -6.12 -44.41
CA ASP A 318 -13.55 -6.13 -45.61
C ASP A 318 -13.49 -7.49 -46.32
N GLY A 319 -14.64 -8.17 -46.42
CA GLY A 319 -14.77 -9.47 -47.07
C GLY A 319 -14.56 -10.70 -46.17
N GLU A 320 -14.28 -10.52 -44.88
CA GLU A 320 -14.21 -11.62 -43.92
C GLU A 320 -15.52 -11.76 -43.10
N GLU A 321 -15.88 -13.00 -42.75
CA GLU A 321 -17.01 -13.24 -41.85
C GLU A 321 -16.57 -12.97 -40.39
N PRO A 322 -17.36 -12.20 -39.61
CA PRO A 322 -17.03 -11.96 -38.21
C PRO A 322 -16.95 -13.26 -37.40
N ARG A 323 -15.98 -13.33 -36.49
CA ARG A 323 -15.79 -14.50 -35.61
C ARG A 323 -17.02 -14.83 -34.78
N TYR A 324 -17.86 -13.83 -34.50
CA TYR A 324 -19.16 -14.01 -33.85
C TYR A 324 -20.01 -15.08 -34.55
N CYS A 325 -20.02 -15.12 -35.89
CA CYS A 325 -20.89 -16.01 -36.64
C CYS A 325 -20.52 -17.49 -36.53
N ALA A 326 -19.23 -17.77 -36.28
CA ALA A 326 -18.73 -19.10 -35.98
C ALA A 326 -18.84 -19.48 -34.50
N ALA A 327 -18.65 -18.51 -33.60
CA ALA A 327 -18.66 -18.71 -32.15
C ALA A 327 -19.41 -17.55 -31.47
N PRO A 328 -20.75 -17.61 -31.41
CA PRO A 328 -21.56 -16.51 -30.88
C PRO A 328 -21.32 -16.33 -29.37
N ALA A 329 -21.18 -15.08 -28.95
CA ALA A 329 -21.10 -14.72 -27.54
C ALA A 329 -22.41 -14.11 -27.07
N LYS A 330 -22.81 -14.44 -25.84
CA LYS A 330 -23.99 -13.85 -25.23
C LYS A 330 -23.72 -12.44 -24.70
N TYR A 331 -24.75 -11.62 -24.70
CA TYR A 331 -24.82 -10.35 -24.00
C TYR A 331 -26.14 -10.24 -23.24
N THR A 332 -26.09 -10.54 -21.94
CA THR A 332 -27.27 -10.62 -21.06
C THR A 332 -27.97 -9.27 -20.81
N GLY A 333 -27.37 -8.17 -21.29
CA GLY A 333 -27.98 -6.85 -21.29
C GLY A 333 -28.89 -6.58 -22.50
N ALA A 334 -28.91 -7.45 -23.51
CA ALA A 334 -29.83 -7.35 -24.63
C ALA A 334 -31.28 -7.63 -24.22
N ASP A 335 -32.20 -6.98 -24.93
CA ASP A 335 -33.63 -7.29 -24.84
C ASP A 335 -33.89 -8.73 -25.28
N ALA A 336 -34.90 -9.36 -24.66
CA ALA A 336 -35.30 -10.71 -25.05
C ALA A 336 -36.08 -10.68 -26.37
N ARG A 337 -35.99 -11.76 -27.15
CA ARG A 337 -36.81 -11.92 -28.36
C ARG A 337 -38.30 -11.89 -28.01
N GLY A 338 -39.09 -11.08 -28.72
CA GLY A 338 -40.54 -10.95 -28.52
C GLY A 338 -41.35 -11.11 -29.81
N GLY A 339 -42.69 -11.20 -29.67
CA GLY A 339 -43.68 -11.44 -30.75
C GLY A 339 -43.90 -10.27 -31.72
N GLY A 340 -42.83 -9.59 -32.11
CA GLY A 340 -42.84 -8.47 -33.04
C GLY A 340 -41.52 -8.37 -33.78
N VAL A 341 -41.22 -7.19 -34.32
CA VAL A 341 -39.94 -6.94 -34.97
C VAL A 341 -38.83 -6.84 -33.92
N ASN A 342 -37.90 -7.77 -33.97
CA ASN A 342 -36.69 -7.80 -33.18
C ASN A 342 -35.58 -7.09 -33.95
N ARG A 343 -35.07 -5.99 -33.40
CA ARG A 343 -34.00 -5.22 -34.05
C ARG A 343 -32.74 -6.08 -34.13
N ALA A 344 -32.14 -6.18 -35.30
CA ALA A 344 -31.06 -7.09 -35.58
C ALA A 344 -29.80 -6.38 -36.09
N LEU A 345 -28.64 -6.98 -35.85
CA LEU A 345 -27.39 -6.60 -36.48
C LEU A 345 -27.10 -7.60 -37.60
N PHE A 346 -27.07 -7.11 -38.84
CA PHE A 346 -26.80 -7.92 -40.03
C PHE A 346 -25.31 -7.81 -40.37
N VAL A 347 -24.66 -8.96 -40.62
CA VAL A 347 -23.24 -9.03 -40.99
C VAL A 347 -23.04 -9.97 -42.18
N GLY A 348 -22.09 -9.65 -43.06
CA GLY A 348 -21.75 -10.43 -44.26
C GLY A 348 -22.19 -9.74 -45.55
N ASP A 349 -23.48 -9.83 -45.88
CA ASP A 349 -24.04 -9.28 -47.12
C ASP A 349 -24.62 -7.86 -46.91
N ASP A 350 -23.75 -6.86 -47.08
CA ASP A 350 -24.13 -5.45 -46.95
C ASP A 350 -25.02 -4.94 -48.08
N GLU A 351 -24.95 -5.54 -49.28
CA GLU A 351 -25.71 -5.11 -50.45
C GLU A 351 -27.21 -5.19 -50.16
N HIS A 352 -27.69 -6.37 -49.76
CA HIS A 352 -29.11 -6.58 -49.49
C HIS A 352 -29.50 -6.09 -48.08
N ALA A 353 -28.63 -6.24 -47.08
CA ALA A 353 -28.92 -5.80 -45.72
C ALA A 353 -29.11 -4.27 -45.62
N SER A 354 -28.41 -3.49 -46.46
CA SER A 354 -28.54 -2.02 -46.49
C SER A 354 -29.94 -1.55 -46.93
N ALA A 355 -30.62 -2.34 -47.77
CA ALA A 355 -31.97 -2.08 -48.26
C ALA A 355 -33.07 -2.35 -47.24
N LEU A 356 -32.74 -3.01 -46.11
CA LEU A 356 -33.70 -3.32 -45.06
C LEU A 356 -34.15 -2.07 -44.29
N PRO A 357 -35.40 -2.05 -43.77
CA PRO A 357 -35.90 -0.95 -42.98
C PRO A 357 -35.02 -0.61 -41.78
N LYS A 358 -34.73 0.67 -41.54
CA LYS A 358 -33.91 1.12 -40.39
C LYS A 358 -34.43 0.63 -39.04
N LYS A 359 -35.75 0.44 -38.90
CA LYS A 359 -36.38 -0.11 -37.67
C LYS A 359 -36.03 -1.58 -37.41
N TRP A 360 -35.60 -2.32 -38.43
CA TRP A 360 -35.23 -3.73 -38.32
C TRP A 360 -33.74 -3.90 -38.02
N ARG A 361 -32.92 -2.88 -38.30
CA ARG A 361 -31.47 -2.99 -38.23
C ARG A 361 -30.82 -2.03 -37.25
N THR A 362 -29.67 -2.43 -36.74
CA THR A 362 -28.77 -1.60 -35.94
C THR A 362 -27.32 -1.88 -36.33
N THR A 363 -26.45 -0.91 -36.04
CA THR A 363 -24.99 -1.04 -36.14
C THR A 363 -24.34 -1.14 -34.76
N ASP A 364 -25.07 -0.85 -33.68
CA ASP A 364 -24.58 -1.03 -32.31
C ASP A 364 -25.18 -2.31 -31.71
N PRO A 365 -24.35 -3.29 -31.30
CA PRO A 365 -24.81 -4.49 -30.60
C PRO A 365 -25.58 -4.19 -29.32
N ALA A 366 -25.38 -3.02 -28.70
CA ALA A 366 -26.12 -2.63 -27.50
C ALA A 366 -27.63 -2.46 -27.76
N ASP A 367 -28.04 -2.19 -29.00
CA ASP A 367 -29.44 -2.01 -29.39
C ASP A 367 -30.01 -3.22 -30.16
N ALA A 368 -29.24 -4.32 -30.27
CA ALA A 368 -29.65 -5.51 -30.98
C ALA A 368 -30.33 -6.53 -30.04
N VAL A 369 -31.33 -7.20 -30.58
CA VAL A 369 -31.93 -8.42 -30.03
C VAL A 369 -31.33 -9.65 -30.72
N LEU A 370 -31.07 -9.54 -32.02
CA LEU A 370 -30.59 -10.62 -32.88
C LEU A 370 -29.27 -10.23 -33.56
N VAL A 371 -28.43 -11.22 -33.84
CA VAL A 371 -27.35 -11.12 -34.82
C VAL A 371 -27.66 -12.06 -35.97
N VAL A 372 -27.70 -11.52 -37.18
CA VAL A 372 -28.02 -12.23 -38.42
C VAL A 372 -26.76 -12.31 -39.26
N CYS A 373 -26.17 -13.51 -39.33
CA CYS A 373 -25.00 -13.82 -40.11
C CYS A 373 -25.39 -14.30 -41.49
N LEU A 374 -25.01 -13.53 -42.51
CA LEU A 374 -25.30 -13.79 -43.91
C LEU A 374 -24.06 -14.39 -44.57
N GLY A 375 -24.21 -15.60 -45.11
CA GLY A 375 -23.16 -16.24 -45.89
C GLY A 375 -23.08 -15.68 -47.32
N GLU A 376 -22.11 -16.18 -48.08
CA GLU A 376 -21.98 -15.82 -49.50
C GLU A 376 -23.24 -16.20 -50.30
N GLN A 377 -23.68 -15.28 -51.17
CA GLN A 377 -24.81 -15.52 -52.06
C GLN A 377 -24.51 -16.60 -53.11
N ARG A 378 -25.54 -17.38 -53.46
CA ARG A 378 -25.47 -18.52 -54.37
C ARG A 378 -26.63 -18.47 -55.36
N PHE A 379 -26.43 -19.09 -56.52
CA PHE A 379 -27.51 -19.33 -57.48
C PHE A 379 -28.51 -20.34 -56.93
N GLY A 380 -29.66 -19.84 -56.49
CA GLY A 380 -30.79 -20.66 -56.05
C GLY A 380 -31.58 -21.26 -57.22
N PRO A 381 -32.85 -21.64 -56.99
CA PRO A 381 -33.73 -22.17 -58.03
C PRO A 381 -33.90 -21.20 -59.22
N VAL A 382 -34.04 -21.78 -60.42
CA VAL A 382 -34.34 -21.00 -61.64
C VAL A 382 -35.72 -20.38 -61.50
N GLN A 383 -35.80 -19.05 -61.65
CA GLN A 383 -37.07 -18.34 -61.72
C GLN A 383 -37.61 -18.34 -63.15
N GLN A 384 -36.75 -18.02 -64.13
CA GLN A 384 -37.12 -17.95 -65.53
C GLN A 384 -35.91 -18.22 -66.43
N SER A 385 -36.14 -18.74 -67.63
CA SER A 385 -35.11 -18.89 -68.67
C SER A 385 -35.54 -18.14 -69.91
N CYS A 386 -34.64 -17.37 -70.50
CA CYS A 386 -34.95 -16.53 -71.66
C CYS A 386 -33.87 -16.64 -72.75
N PRO A 387 -34.28 -16.70 -74.02
CA PRO A 387 -33.34 -16.73 -75.14
C PRO A 387 -32.82 -15.31 -75.43
N TYR A 388 -31.53 -15.21 -75.72
CA TYR A 388 -30.85 -13.99 -76.15
C TYR A 388 -30.07 -14.24 -77.43
N THR A 389 -30.11 -13.27 -78.32
CA THR A 389 -29.34 -13.30 -79.55
C THR A 389 -28.05 -12.49 -79.37
N TYR A 390 -26.92 -13.05 -79.78
CA TYR A 390 -25.62 -12.40 -79.75
C TYR A 390 -24.85 -12.64 -81.06
N GLY A 391 -23.63 -12.10 -81.17
CA GLY A 391 -22.79 -12.04 -82.36
C GLY A 391 -23.11 -13.03 -83.48
N GLY A 392 -23.51 -12.52 -84.65
CA GLY A 392 -23.82 -13.33 -85.84
C GLY A 392 -25.15 -14.08 -85.79
N GLY A 393 -26.10 -13.69 -84.93
CA GLY A 393 -27.43 -14.30 -84.85
C GLY A 393 -27.50 -15.58 -84.02
N LYS A 394 -26.44 -15.88 -83.25
CA LYS A 394 -26.41 -17.04 -82.35
C LYS A 394 -27.37 -16.82 -81.19
N ILE A 395 -28.07 -17.87 -80.78
CA ILE A 395 -29.00 -17.83 -79.65
C ILE A 395 -28.39 -18.57 -78.46
N VAL A 396 -28.45 -17.96 -77.29
CA VAL A 396 -28.11 -18.58 -76.01
C VAL A 396 -29.29 -18.44 -75.06
N THR A 397 -29.57 -19.48 -74.28
CA THR A 397 -30.58 -19.40 -73.21
C THR A 397 -29.90 -19.04 -71.91
N VAL A 398 -30.25 -17.89 -71.35
CA VAL A 398 -29.79 -17.44 -70.04
C VAL A 398 -30.82 -17.84 -68.99
N ARG A 399 -30.37 -18.48 -67.91
CA ARG A 399 -31.21 -18.86 -66.78
C ARG A 399 -31.08 -17.81 -65.69
N PHE A 400 -32.19 -17.18 -65.32
CA PHE A 400 -32.27 -16.24 -64.20
C PHE A 400 -32.62 -17.01 -62.94
N HIS A 401 -31.70 -16.97 -61.98
CA HIS A 401 -31.78 -17.69 -60.72
C HIS A 401 -32.15 -16.72 -59.59
N LYS A 402 -32.99 -17.19 -58.67
CA LYS A 402 -33.20 -16.49 -57.40
C LYS A 402 -31.87 -16.39 -56.65
N ILE A 403 -31.67 -15.29 -55.93
CA ILE A 403 -30.51 -15.13 -55.04
C ILE A 403 -30.79 -15.97 -53.80
N GLU A 404 -29.89 -16.88 -53.45
CA GLU A 404 -29.98 -17.72 -52.27
C GLU A 404 -28.83 -17.38 -51.31
N ILE A 405 -29.17 -17.05 -50.07
CA ILE A 405 -28.22 -16.61 -49.05
C ILE A 405 -28.39 -17.52 -47.84
N PRO A 406 -27.36 -18.31 -47.45
CA PRO A 406 -27.37 -19.04 -46.19
C PRO A 406 -27.39 -18.05 -45.02
N VAL A 407 -28.24 -18.29 -44.02
CA VAL A 407 -28.43 -17.38 -42.89
C VAL A 407 -28.44 -18.13 -41.58
N LYS A 408 -27.63 -17.65 -40.63
CA LYS A 408 -27.69 -18.04 -39.23
C LYS A 408 -28.14 -16.87 -38.38
N VAL A 409 -29.15 -17.08 -37.54
CA VAL A 409 -29.68 -16.08 -36.63
C VAL A 409 -29.42 -16.52 -35.21
N TYR A 410 -28.83 -15.64 -34.41
CA TYR A 410 -28.55 -15.86 -33.00
C TYR A 410 -29.29 -14.84 -32.14
N GLU A 411 -29.91 -15.29 -31.04
CA GLU A 411 -30.40 -14.38 -30.02
C GLU A 411 -29.22 -13.81 -29.22
N LEU A 412 -29.04 -12.49 -29.25
CA LEU A 412 -27.88 -11.87 -28.64
C LEU A 412 -27.86 -12.04 -27.10
N ARG A 413 -29.03 -12.08 -26.47
CA ARG A 413 -29.16 -12.22 -25.01
C ARG A 413 -28.56 -13.52 -24.48
N THR A 414 -28.79 -14.61 -25.19
CA THR A 414 -28.44 -15.99 -24.80
C THR A 414 -27.21 -16.51 -25.54
N GLY A 415 -26.94 -15.98 -26.74
CA GLY A 415 -25.93 -16.48 -27.67
C GLY A 415 -26.39 -17.73 -28.44
N GLU A 416 -27.66 -18.14 -28.28
CA GLU A 416 -28.18 -19.36 -28.88
C GLU A 416 -28.68 -19.13 -30.31
N ALA A 417 -28.50 -20.14 -31.17
CA ALA A 417 -29.06 -20.13 -32.51
C ALA A 417 -30.59 -20.23 -32.44
N VAL A 418 -31.27 -19.28 -33.09
CA VAL A 418 -32.73 -19.28 -33.22
C VAL A 418 -33.20 -19.68 -34.62
N ALA A 419 -32.34 -19.57 -35.63
CA ALA A 419 -32.58 -20.08 -36.97
C ALA A 419 -31.26 -20.40 -37.69
N ASP A 420 -31.27 -21.48 -38.47
CA ASP A 420 -30.25 -21.82 -39.46
C ASP A 420 -31.01 -22.20 -40.73
N THR A 421 -31.02 -21.33 -41.72
CA THR A 421 -31.92 -21.39 -42.87
C THR A 421 -31.30 -20.72 -44.09
N GLU A 422 -32.05 -20.64 -45.18
CA GLU A 422 -31.67 -19.94 -46.40
C GLU A 422 -32.73 -18.90 -46.76
N VAL A 423 -32.30 -17.68 -47.03
CA VAL A 423 -33.15 -16.63 -47.59
C VAL A 423 -33.10 -16.73 -49.12
N ARG A 424 -34.27 -16.69 -49.75
CA ARG A 424 -34.40 -16.69 -51.21
C ARG A 424 -35.03 -15.39 -51.68
N ILE A 425 -34.31 -14.63 -52.48
CA ILE A 425 -34.75 -13.36 -53.03
C ILE A 425 -35.11 -13.56 -54.50
N GLY A 426 -36.38 -13.29 -54.82
CA GLY A 426 -36.87 -13.18 -56.19
C GLY A 426 -36.66 -11.78 -56.75
N GLY A 427 -37.01 -11.56 -58.01
CA GLY A 427 -36.87 -10.24 -58.61
C GLY A 427 -37.29 -10.20 -60.06
N GLY A 428 -36.97 -9.11 -60.75
CA GLY A 428 -37.08 -9.01 -62.20
C GLY A 428 -36.24 -10.08 -62.91
N SER A 429 -36.72 -10.56 -64.05
CA SER A 429 -36.00 -11.52 -64.89
C SER A 429 -36.17 -11.14 -66.36
N CYS A 430 -35.26 -11.62 -67.20
CA CYS A 430 -35.33 -11.46 -68.64
C CYS A 430 -35.38 -10.00 -69.12
N PRO A 431 -34.40 -9.16 -68.75
CA PRO A 431 -34.29 -7.81 -69.31
C PRO A 431 -34.15 -7.88 -70.83
N ALA A 432 -34.60 -6.83 -71.54
CA ALA A 432 -34.50 -6.79 -73.00
C ALA A 432 -33.06 -6.89 -73.52
N VAL A 433 -32.09 -6.44 -72.73
CA VAL A 433 -30.65 -6.44 -73.03
C VAL A 433 -29.87 -6.87 -71.79
N ILE A 434 -28.88 -7.76 -71.96
CA ILE A 434 -27.92 -8.12 -70.91
C ILE A 434 -26.57 -7.51 -71.29
N PRO A 435 -26.02 -6.58 -70.49
CA PRO A 435 -24.66 -6.11 -70.69
C PRO A 435 -23.67 -7.21 -70.28
N TYR A 436 -22.72 -7.55 -71.15
CA TYR A 436 -21.63 -8.45 -70.82
C TYR A 436 -20.34 -7.99 -71.51
N THR A 437 -19.20 -8.24 -70.86
CA THR A 437 -17.88 -7.92 -71.39
C THR A 437 -17.20 -9.16 -71.95
N THR A 438 -16.49 -8.99 -73.07
CA THR A 438 -15.74 -10.06 -73.72
C THR A 438 -14.28 -9.66 -73.86
N PHE A 439 -13.37 -10.63 -73.64
CA PHE A 439 -11.93 -10.44 -73.86
C PHE A 439 -11.49 -11.41 -74.97
N GLY A 440 -11.30 -10.88 -76.18
CA GLY A 440 -10.95 -11.69 -77.36
C GLY A 440 -12.17 -12.18 -78.14
N THR A 441 -12.42 -13.49 -78.16
CA THR A 441 -13.55 -14.10 -78.87
C THR A 441 -14.86 -13.97 -78.09
N ASP A 442 -15.91 -13.48 -78.75
CA ASP A 442 -17.26 -13.39 -78.17
C ASP A 442 -17.86 -14.79 -77.99
N THR A 443 -17.89 -15.24 -76.74
CA THR A 443 -18.49 -16.51 -76.32
C THR A 443 -19.96 -16.38 -75.94
N GLY A 444 -20.53 -15.16 -76.00
CA GLY A 444 -21.90 -14.85 -75.61
C GLY A 444 -22.04 -14.44 -74.14
N PRO A 445 -23.24 -13.98 -73.75
CA PRO A 445 -23.52 -13.62 -72.36
C PRO A 445 -23.42 -14.82 -71.41
N PRO A 446 -23.32 -14.57 -70.09
CA PRO A 446 -23.36 -15.62 -69.09
C PRO A 446 -24.59 -16.53 -69.24
N THR A 447 -24.42 -17.84 -69.05
CA THR A 447 -25.54 -18.80 -69.13
C THR A 447 -26.42 -18.82 -67.87
N LYS A 448 -25.94 -18.17 -66.80
CA LYS A 448 -26.62 -18.01 -65.52
C LYS A 448 -26.47 -16.56 -65.09
N GLU A 449 -27.57 -15.98 -64.65
CA GLU A 449 -27.65 -14.63 -64.09
C GLU A 449 -28.51 -14.64 -62.84
N TYR A 450 -28.28 -13.69 -61.94
CA TYR A 450 -29.19 -13.45 -60.82
C TYR A 450 -30.41 -12.67 -61.31
N VAL A 451 -31.52 -12.83 -60.61
CA VAL A 451 -32.66 -11.90 -60.72
C VAL A 451 -32.28 -10.51 -60.24
N ASP A 452 -33.02 -9.48 -60.67
CA ASP A 452 -32.85 -8.09 -60.23
C ASP A 452 -33.92 -7.74 -59.16
N PRO A 453 -33.61 -7.84 -57.85
CA PRO A 453 -34.61 -7.72 -56.79
C PRO A 453 -35.03 -6.27 -56.53
N SER A 454 -36.32 -6.06 -56.31
CA SER A 454 -36.81 -4.78 -55.75
C SER A 454 -36.56 -4.71 -54.24
N ARG A 455 -36.60 -3.50 -53.66
CA ARG A 455 -36.58 -3.35 -52.19
C ARG A 455 -37.71 -4.11 -51.49
N GLY A 456 -38.85 -4.31 -52.17
CA GLY A 456 -39.97 -5.10 -51.67
C GLY A 456 -39.64 -6.58 -51.58
N ASP A 457 -38.97 -7.11 -52.61
CA ASP A 457 -38.53 -8.51 -52.67
C ASP A 457 -37.51 -8.81 -51.57
N VAL A 458 -36.51 -7.93 -51.41
CA VAL A 458 -35.52 -8.05 -50.33
C VAL A 458 -36.21 -8.00 -48.96
N ARG A 459 -37.10 -7.02 -48.72
CA ARG A 459 -37.80 -6.93 -47.43
C ARG A 459 -38.60 -8.19 -47.11
N ALA A 460 -39.37 -8.70 -48.07
CA ALA A 460 -40.21 -9.88 -47.88
C ALA A 460 -39.37 -11.13 -47.57
N ALA A 461 -38.19 -11.26 -48.20
CA ALA A 461 -37.32 -12.40 -48.00
C ALA A 461 -36.71 -12.47 -46.58
N PHE A 462 -36.46 -11.31 -45.96
CA PHE A 462 -35.83 -11.22 -44.63
C PHE A 462 -36.82 -11.06 -43.46
N GLU A 463 -38.10 -10.75 -43.73
CA GLU A 463 -39.09 -10.42 -42.69
C GLU A 463 -39.20 -11.50 -41.60
N ALA A 464 -39.29 -12.77 -42.01
CA ALA A 464 -39.44 -13.90 -41.11
C ALA A 464 -38.25 -14.09 -40.14
N LEU A 465 -37.07 -13.55 -40.47
CA LEU A 465 -35.87 -13.67 -39.61
C LEU A 465 -35.92 -12.75 -38.40
N VAL A 466 -36.61 -11.61 -38.52
CA VAL A 466 -36.65 -10.57 -37.49
C VAL A 466 -37.96 -10.54 -36.73
N THR A 467 -39.03 -11.13 -37.27
CA THR A 467 -40.29 -11.28 -36.54
C THR A 467 -40.23 -12.46 -35.57
N GLY A 468 -40.63 -12.24 -34.32
CA GLY A 468 -40.92 -13.34 -33.39
C GLY A 468 -42.33 -13.88 -33.63
N ASP A 469 -42.51 -15.16 -33.28
CA ASP A 469 -43.81 -15.83 -33.28
C ASP A 469 -44.74 -15.33 -32.18
#